data_AF-A0A8D8YE34-F1
#
_entry.id   AF-A0A8D8YE34-F1
#
_cell.length_a   1.000
_cell.length_b   1.000
_cell.length_c   1.000
_cell.angle_alpha   90.00
_cell.angle_beta   90.00
_cell.angle_gamma   90.00
#
_symmetry.space_group_name_H-M   'P 1'
#
loop_
_entity.id
_entity.type
_entity.pdbx_description
1 polymer ?
#
loop_
_entity_poly.entity_id
_entity_poly.type
_entity_poly.pdbx_seq_one_letter_code
_entity_poly.pdbx_strand_id
1 'polypeptide(L)'
;MMSRKMGNPDLPYSALESSLSLLPLSDRRTLFDLITLHKILNGNVNAPELNDSIVINNPVYRTRNSIPFYPSFARSNYIQNSPMIRFQRTANILSSEINVFTITINQIKNHFLSKLEPSTPLH
;
A
#
# COMPACT_ATOMS: atom_id res chain seq x y z
N MET A 1 15.64 -24.05 -24.47
CA MET A 1 15.80 -23.21 -23.26
C MET A 1 15.65 -21.75 -23.67
N MET A 2 14.48 -21.15 -23.49
CA MET A 2 14.23 -19.75 -23.87
C MET A 2 14.81 -18.80 -22.81
N SER A 3 15.93 -18.17 -23.14
CA SER A 3 16.46 -17.05 -22.37
C SER A 3 15.60 -15.81 -22.66
N ARG A 4 14.75 -15.40 -21.71
CA ARG A 4 14.14 -14.06 -21.77
C ARG A 4 15.25 -13.05 -21.52
N LYS A 5 15.75 -12.45 -22.59
CA LYS A 5 16.71 -11.35 -22.55
C LYS A 5 16.07 -10.21 -21.73
N MET A 6 16.46 -10.10 -20.46
CA MET A 6 16.16 -8.92 -19.64
C MET A 6 16.77 -7.69 -20.32
N GLY A 7 16.07 -6.56 -20.17
CA GLY A 7 16.27 -5.31 -20.90
C GLY A 7 17.70 -4.82 -21.02
N ASN A 8 17.92 -3.95 -21.99
CA ASN A 8 19.18 -3.24 -22.21
C ASN A 8 19.72 -2.69 -20.87
N PRO A 9 20.90 -3.14 -20.39
CA PRO A 9 21.45 -2.73 -19.09
C PRO A 9 21.77 -1.22 -19.03
N ASP A 10 21.81 -0.56 -20.18
CA ASP A 10 22.14 0.86 -20.30
C ASP A 10 20.92 1.79 -20.17
N LEU A 11 19.70 1.24 -20.13
CA LEU A 11 18.48 2.03 -19.97
C LEU A 11 18.06 2.11 -18.48
N PRO A 12 17.94 3.32 -17.91
CA PRO A 12 17.43 3.46 -16.55
C PRO A 12 15.99 2.96 -16.47
N TYR A 13 15.67 2.21 -15.41
CA TYR A 13 14.35 1.58 -15.23
C TYR A 13 13.19 2.59 -15.28
N SER A 14 13.43 3.82 -14.80
CA SER A 14 12.46 4.91 -14.86
C SER A 14 12.07 5.30 -16.29
N ALA A 15 12.99 5.24 -17.26
CA ALA A 15 12.67 5.52 -18.66
C ALA A 15 11.74 4.45 -19.24
N LEU A 16 11.93 3.19 -18.86
CA LEU A 16 11.04 2.09 -19.23
C LEU A 16 9.67 2.24 -18.58
N GLU A 17 9.63 2.57 -17.28
CA GLU A 17 8.37 2.83 -16.55
C GLU A 17 7.57 3.93 -17.23
N SER A 18 8.19 5.06 -17.58
CA SER A 18 7.55 6.15 -18.33
C SER A 18 7.06 5.71 -19.70
N SER A 19 7.88 4.98 -20.48
CA SER A 19 7.50 4.51 -21.82
C SER A 19 6.32 3.55 -21.81
N LEU A 20 6.13 2.81 -20.70
CA LEU A 20 5.06 1.85 -20.51
C LEU A 20 3.90 2.41 -19.68
N SER A 21 3.95 3.70 -19.30
CA SER A 21 2.99 4.35 -18.40
C SER A 21 2.77 3.56 -17.11
N LEU A 22 3.84 2.99 -16.56
CA LEU A 22 3.84 2.22 -15.33
C LEU A 22 4.22 3.13 -14.16
N LEU A 23 3.50 2.98 -13.06
CA LEU A 23 3.90 3.56 -11.79
C LEU A 23 5.17 2.88 -11.25
N PRO A 24 6.00 3.61 -10.48
CA PRO A 24 7.13 3.04 -9.76
C PRO A 24 6.70 1.82 -8.93
N LEU A 25 7.59 0.83 -8.84
CA LEU A 25 7.29 -0.40 -8.07
C LEU A 25 6.96 -0.11 -6.59
N SER A 26 7.61 0.89 -5.99
CA SER A 26 7.33 1.35 -4.62
C SER A 26 5.88 1.77 -4.44
N ASP A 27 5.36 2.55 -5.38
CA ASP A 27 4.04 3.17 -5.27
C ASP A 27 2.95 2.13 -5.52
N ARG A 28 3.18 1.24 -6.49
CA ARG A 28 2.34 0.07 -6.73
C ARG A 28 2.26 -0.80 -5.49
N ARG A 29 3.38 -1.09 -4.83
CA ARG A 29 3.39 -1.90 -3.59
C ARG A 29 2.55 -1.25 -2.50
N THR A 30 2.73 0.05 -2.25
CA THR A 30 1.96 0.80 -1.25
C THR A 30 0.45 0.79 -1.56
N LEU A 31 0.07 0.99 -2.82
CA LEU A 31 -1.31 0.92 -3.27
C LEU A 31 -1.90 -0.49 -3.04
N PHE A 32 -1.17 -1.54 -3.44
CA PHE A 32 -1.64 -2.91 -3.27
C PHE A 32 -1.70 -3.34 -1.81
N ASP A 33 -0.78 -2.86 -0.95
CA ASP A 33 -0.83 -3.13 0.49
C ASP A 33 -2.17 -2.62 1.08
N LEU A 34 -2.58 -1.40 0.74
CA LEU A 34 -3.87 -0.83 1.17
C LEU A 34 -5.08 -1.54 0.59
N ILE A 35 -5.08 -1.79 -0.73
CA ILE A 35 -6.19 -2.49 -1.38
C ILE A 35 -6.36 -3.89 -0.78
N THR A 36 -5.26 -4.59 -0.51
CA THR A 36 -5.29 -5.94 0.05
C THR A 36 -5.84 -5.90 1.48
N LEU A 37 -5.37 -4.96 2.32
CA LEU A 37 -5.92 -4.77 3.65
C LEU A 37 -7.43 -4.47 3.63
N HIS A 38 -7.85 -3.53 2.79
CA HIS A 38 -9.27 -3.18 2.65
C HIS A 38 -10.13 -4.38 2.25
N LYS A 39 -9.64 -5.21 1.31
CA LYS A 39 -10.34 -6.43 0.90
C LYS A 39 -10.43 -7.47 2.02
N ILE A 40 -9.38 -7.62 2.84
CA ILE A 40 -9.41 -8.54 4.00
C ILE A 40 -10.44 -8.04 5.01
N LEU A 41 -10.40 -6.76 5.37
CA LEU A 41 -11.30 -6.15 6.34
C LEU A 41 -12.78 -6.23 5.94
N ASN A 42 -13.08 -6.12 4.64
CA ASN A 42 -14.45 -6.16 4.13
C ASN A 42 -14.91 -7.57 3.71
N GLY A 43 -14.12 -8.61 3.98
CA GLY A 43 -14.49 -9.99 3.65
C GLY A 43 -14.50 -10.30 2.15
N ASN A 44 -13.90 -9.45 1.31
CA ASN A 44 -13.71 -9.73 -0.12
C ASN A 44 -12.63 -10.80 -0.38
N VAL A 45 -11.92 -11.23 0.67
CA VAL A 45 -11.02 -12.38 0.67
C VAL A 45 -11.54 -13.36 1.72
N ASN A 46 -11.82 -14.60 1.31
CA ASN A 46 -12.19 -15.67 2.23
C ASN A 46 -10.92 -16.27 2.87
N ALA A 47 -10.40 -15.58 3.88
CA ALA A 47 -9.21 -15.98 4.63
C ALA A 47 -9.33 -15.48 6.09
N PRO A 48 -10.07 -16.20 6.96
CA PRO A 48 -10.28 -15.79 8.34
C PRO A 48 -8.96 -15.64 9.10
N GLU A 49 -7.96 -16.47 8.81
CA GLU A 49 -6.64 -16.44 9.46
C GLU A 49 -5.91 -15.12 9.20
N LEU A 50 -6.12 -14.52 8.03
CA LEU A 50 -5.54 -13.20 7.72
C LEU A 50 -6.26 -12.09 8.48
N ASN A 51 -7.59 -12.19 8.62
CA ASN A 51 -8.36 -11.22 9.38
C ASN A 51 -8.01 -11.27 10.87
N ASP A 52 -7.84 -12.47 11.43
CA ASP A 52 -7.42 -12.70 12.82
C ASP A 52 -6.02 -12.13 13.11
N SER A 53 -5.18 -11.99 12.09
CA SER A 53 -3.85 -11.39 12.21
C SER A 53 -3.85 -9.85 12.26
N ILE A 54 -5.00 -9.21 12.01
CA ILE A 54 -5.13 -7.75 12.03
C ILE A 54 -5.48 -7.31 13.45
N VAL A 55 -4.67 -6.40 13.99
CA VAL A 55 -4.88 -5.87 15.34
C VAL A 55 -5.43 -4.44 15.21
N ILE A 56 -6.73 -4.29 15.41
CA ILE A 56 -7.40 -2.99 15.36
C ILE A 56 -7.15 -2.24 16.68
N ASN A 57 -6.71 -1.00 16.57
CA ASN A 57 -6.59 -0.10 17.71
C ASN A 57 -7.88 0.73 17.84
N ASN A 58 -8.66 0.45 18.88
CA ASN A 58 -9.88 1.18 19.19
C ASN A 58 -9.64 2.10 20.41
N PRO A 59 -9.26 3.37 20.21
CA PRO A 59 -9.01 4.27 21.32
C PRO A 59 -10.31 4.58 22.08
N VAL A 60 -10.25 4.54 23.41
CA VAL A 60 -11.39 4.84 24.30
C VAL A 60 -11.87 6.29 24.11
N TYR A 61 -10.96 7.19 23.75
CA TYR A 61 -11.24 8.60 23.54
C TYR A 61 -10.92 9.00 22.11
N ARG A 62 -11.71 9.92 21.56
CA ARG A 62 -11.50 10.45 20.21
C ARG A 62 -10.25 11.31 20.16
N THR A 63 -9.15 10.77 19.62
CA THR A 63 -7.93 11.52 19.35
C THR A 63 -7.99 12.18 17.97
N ARG A 64 -7.31 13.32 17.79
CA ARG A 64 -7.20 13.99 16.48
C ARG A 64 -6.40 13.18 15.47
N ASN A 65 -5.41 12.42 15.96
CA ASN A 65 -4.63 11.47 15.19
C ASN A 65 -4.92 10.07 15.73
N SER A 66 -5.82 9.35 15.07
CA SER A 66 -6.09 7.95 15.38
C SER A 66 -5.26 7.06 14.48
N ILE A 67 -4.46 6.20 15.10
CA ILE A 67 -3.71 5.15 14.42
C ILE A 67 -4.63 3.92 14.44
N PRO A 68 -5.18 3.49 13.29
CA PRO A 68 -6.23 2.47 13.25
C PRO A 68 -5.75 1.05 13.59
N PHE A 69 -4.45 0.75 13.45
CA PHE A 69 -3.91 -0.59 13.69
C PHE A 69 -2.72 -0.58 14.64
N TYR A 70 -2.50 -1.69 15.33
CA TYR A 70 -1.31 -1.94 16.15
C TYR A 70 -0.53 -3.14 15.60
N PRO A 71 0.30 -2.95 14.54
CA PRO A 71 1.06 -4.05 13.94
C PRO A 71 1.93 -4.74 14.99
N SER A 72 2.00 -6.07 14.93
CA SER A 72 2.82 -6.85 15.87
C SER A 72 4.28 -6.43 15.85
N PHE A 73 4.91 -6.42 17.04
CA PHE A 73 6.34 -6.15 17.17
C PHE A 73 7.17 -7.20 16.41
N ALA A 74 8.04 -6.73 15.50
CA ALA A 74 8.90 -7.58 14.70
C ALA A 74 10.32 -7.61 15.26
N ARG A 75 10.87 -8.82 15.45
CA ARG A 75 12.25 -9.02 15.95
C ARG A 75 13.33 -8.85 14.88
N SER A 76 12.95 -8.81 13.61
CA SER A 76 13.89 -8.66 12.49
C SER A 76 13.30 -7.81 11.38
N ASN A 77 14.18 -7.19 10.58
CA ASN A 77 13.78 -6.44 9.39
C ASN A 77 12.98 -7.30 8.39
N TYR A 78 13.27 -8.60 8.33
CA TYR A 78 12.53 -9.53 7.48
C TYR A 78 11.06 -9.62 7.92
N ILE A 79 10.81 -9.86 9.21
CA ILE A 79 9.46 -9.94 9.77
C ILE A 79 8.76 -8.58 9.69
N GLN A 80 9.48 -7.48 9.96
CA GLN A 80 8.93 -6.13 9.90
C GLN A 80 8.41 -5.76 8.51
N ASN A 81 9.00 -6.34 7.47
CA ASN A 81 8.58 -6.16 6.09
C ASN A 81 7.66 -7.28 5.58
N SER A 82 7.20 -8.16 6.45
CA SER A 82 6.16 -9.14 6.12
C SER A 82 4.85 -8.44 5.72
N PRO A 83 4.04 -9.04 4.83
CA PRO A 83 2.84 -8.40 4.30
C PRO A 83 1.88 -7.89 5.38
N MET A 84 1.52 -8.71 6.38
CA MET A 84 0.51 -8.31 7.38
C MET A 84 0.93 -7.11 8.22
N ILE A 85 2.20 -7.05 8.63
CA ILE A 85 2.73 -5.90 9.38
C ILE A 85 2.81 -4.69 8.46
N ARG A 86 3.28 -4.88 7.22
CA ARG A 86 3.42 -3.79 6.25
C ARG A 86 2.07 -3.18 5.88
N PHE A 87 1.03 -3.99 5.65
CA PHE A 87 -0.31 -3.54 5.32
C PHE A 87 -0.88 -2.61 6.39
N GLN A 88 -0.87 -3.07 7.65
CA GLN A 88 -1.35 -2.30 8.81
C GLN A 88 -0.53 -1.01 9.01
N ARG A 89 0.79 -1.08 8.85
CA ARG A 89 1.68 0.08 8.95
C ARG A 89 1.42 1.11 7.84
N THR A 90 1.27 0.66 6.59
CA THR A 90 0.93 1.53 5.46
C THR A 90 -0.40 2.24 5.69
N ALA A 91 -1.40 1.53 6.22
CA ALA A 91 -2.68 2.13 6.57
C ALA A 91 -2.57 3.14 7.72
N ASN A 92 -1.71 2.89 8.70
CA ASN A 92 -1.43 3.85 9.77
C ASN A 92 -0.76 5.12 9.26
N ILE A 93 0.17 5.02 8.30
CA ILE A 93 0.84 6.20 7.71
C ILE A 93 -0.17 7.08 6.98
N LEU A 94 -1.18 6.47 6.35
CA LEU A 94 -2.17 7.16 5.52
C LEU A 94 -3.49 7.42 6.26
N SER A 95 -3.57 7.14 7.56
CA SER A 95 -4.83 7.20 8.31
C SER A 95 -5.38 8.62 8.49
N SER A 96 -4.54 9.65 8.34
CA SER A 96 -4.97 11.05 8.32
C SER A 96 -5.71 11.45 7.05
N GLU A 97 -5.56 10.67 5.97
CA GLU A 97 -6.08 11.00 4.65
C GLU A 97 -7.16 10.01 4.19
N ILE A 98 -6.96 8.73 4.50
CA ILE A 98 -7.81 7.63 4.04
C ILE A 98 -8.33 6.85 5.24
N ASN A 99 -9.66 6.70 5.30
CA ASN A 99 -10.29 5.73 6.17
C ASN A 99 -10.40 4.37 5.46
N VAL A 100 -9.46 3.47 5.73
CA VAL A 100 -9.37 2.15 5.05
C VAL A 100 -10.59 1.25 5.28
N PHE A 101 -11.36 1.47 6.35
CA PHE A 101 -12.52 0.65 6.69
C PHE A 101 -13.71 0.92 5.75
N THR A 102 -13.88 2.17 5.30
CA THR A 102 -15.10 2.60 4.59
C THR A 102 -14.87 3.05 3.15
N ILE A 103 -13.63 3.40 2.80
CA ILE A 103 -13.29 3.85 1.45
C ILE A 103 -13.46 2.73 0.41
N THR A 104 -13.87 3.04 -0.81
CA THR A 104 -13.90 2.06 -1.91
C THR A 104 -12.52 1.88 -2.56
N ILE A 105 -12.30 0.73 -3.22
CA ILE A 105 -11.06 0.46 -3.96
C ILE A 105 -10.76 1.55 -5.00
N ASN A 106 -11.78 2.06 -5.69
CA ASN A 106 -11.60 3.10 -6.70
C ASN A 106 -11.17 4.44 -6.07
N GLN A 107 -11.74 4.80 -4.92
CA GLN A 107 -11.32 5.98 -4.17
C GLN A 107 -9.86 5.85 -3.68
N ILE A 108 -9.44 4.67 -3.23
CA ILE A 108 -8.02 4.41 -2.88
C ILE A 108 -7.13 4.66 -4.11
N LYS A 109 -7.47 4.08 -5.26
CA LYS A 109 -6.69 4.25 -6.50
C LYS A 109 -6.61 5.71 -6.92
N ASN A 110 -7.74 6.42 -6.92
CA ASN A 110 -7.79 7.83 -7.32
C ASN A 110 -6.96 8.71 -6.39
N HIS A 111 -7.01 8.47 -5.07
CA HIS A 111 -6.18 9.19 -4.09
C HIS A 111 -4.68 8.98 -4.32
N PHE A 112 -4.28 7.75 -4.64
CA PHE A 112 -2.89 7.45 -4.98
C PHE A 112 -2.46 8.13 -6.26
N LEU A 113 -3.27 8.07 -7.32
CA LEU A 113 -2.96 8.70 -8.60
C LEU A 113 -2.88 10.22 -8.49
N SER A 114 -3.78 10.87 -7.74
CA SER A 114 -3.73 12.33 -7.54
C SER A 114 -2.48 12.82 -6.83
N LYS A 115 -1.80 11.94 -6.09
CA LYS A 115 -0.54 12.26 -5.40
C LYS A 115 0.70 12.00 -6.27
N LEU A 116 0.54 11.26 -7.35
CA LEU A 116 1.62 10.87 -8.26
C LEU A 116 1.76 11.81 -9.45
N GLU A 117 0.79 12.71 -9.67
CA GLU A 117 0.96 13.78 -10.66
C GLU A 117 2.05 14.75 -10.19
N PRO A 118 3.16 14.90 -10.95
CA PRO A 118 4.07 16.00 -10.70
C PRO A 118 3.32 17.29 -11.03
N SER A 119 3.50 18.31 -10.19
CA SER A 119 3.33 19.70 -10.59
C SER A 119 3.98 19.91 -11.97
N THR A 120 3.18 19.97 -13.03
CA THR A 120 3.63 20.38 -14.35
C THR A 120 4.28 21.76 -14.21
N PRO A 121 5.56 21.94 -14.57
CA PRO A 121 6.05 23.29 -14.82
C PRO A 121 5.35 23.77 -16.09
N LEU A 122 4.49 24.77 -15.95
CA LEU A 122 4.04 25.56 -17.09
C LEU A 122 5.30 26.15 -17.74
N HIS A 123 5.51 25.82 -19.01
CA HIS A 123 6.47 26.46 -19.89
C HIS A 123 6.19 27.96 -20.02
#